data_AF-A0A1J3GL81-F1
#
_entry.id   AF-A0A1J3GL81-F1
#
_cell.length_a   1.000
_cell.length_b   1.000
_cell.length_c   1.000
_cell.angle_alpha   90.00
_cell.angle_beta   90.00
_cell.angle_gamma   90.00
#
_symmetry.space_group_name_H-M   'P 1'
#
loop_
_entity.id
_entity.type
_entity.pdbx_description
1 polymer ?
#
loop_
_entity_poly.entity_id
_entity_poly.type
_entity_poly.pdbx_seq_one_letter_code
_entity_poly.pdbx_strand_id
1 'polypeptide(L)'
;AERFLKILVDIPFAFKRIESLLFMISLQEEVSGLKEALSTLEVACKKLRNSRLFLKLLEAVLKTGNRMNVGTFRGDAQAFKL
;
A
#
# COMPACT_ATOMS: atom_id res chain seq x y z
N ALA A 1 44.18 -7.70 -7.56
CA ALA A 1 42.90 -7.51 -8.27
C ALA A 1 42.80 -8.41 -9.51
N GLU A 2 43.79 -8.39 -10.42
CA GLU A 2 43.73 -9.14 -11.70
C GLU A 2 43.57 -10.67 -11.55
N ARG A 3 44.21 -11.29 -10.54
CA ARG A 3 44.09 -12.73 -10.30
C ARG A 3 42.67 -13.15 -9.92
N PHE A 4 41.92 -12.30 -9.22
CA PHE A 4 40.51 -12.54 -8.89
C PHE A 4 39.62 -12.44 -10.14
N LEU A 5 39.83 -11.38 -10.94
CA LEU A 5 39.08 -11.19 -12.19
C LEU A 5 39.32 -12.32 -13.18
N LYS A 6 40.55 -12.83 -13.29
CA LYS A 6 40.87 -13.98 -14.15
C LYS A 6 40.02 -15.21 -13.81
N ILE A 7 39.95 -15.56 -12.53
CA ILE A 7 39.12 -16.69 -12.05
C ILE A 7 37.63 -16.43 -12.31
N LEU A 8 37.19 -15.19 -12.13
CA LEU A 8 35.78 -14.81 -12.33
C LEU A 8 35.33 -14.95 -13.80
N VAL A 9 36.20 -14.57 -14.76
CA VAL A 9 35.91 -14.64 -16.20
C VAL A 9 35.83 -16.09 -16.70
N ASP A 10 36.57 -17.00 -16.06
CA ASP A 10 36.52 -18.44 -16.38
C ASP A 10 35.21 -19.11 -15.93
N ILE A 11 34.40 -18.46 -15.08
CA ILE A 11 33.10 -18.98 -14.64
C ILE A 11 32.01 -18.56 -15.63
N PRO A 12 31.34 -19.52 -16.32
CA PRO A 12 30.28 -19.20 -17.26
C PRO A 12 29.13 -18.46 -16.57
N PHE A 13 28.74 -17.31 -17.13
CA PHE A 13 27.63 -16.48 -16.63
C PHE A 13 27.80 -16.02 -15.17
N ALA A 14 29.03 -15.79 -14.71
CA ALA A 14 29.34 -15.44 -13.32
C ALA A 14 28.41 -14.36 -12.73
N PHE A 15 28.19 -13.26 -13.46
CA PHE A 15 27.31 -12.18 -13.00
C PHE A 15 25.84 -12.62 -12.83
N LYS A 16 25.26 -13.29 -13.84
CA LYS A 16 23.87 -13.79 -13.76
C LYS A 16 23.67 -14.77 -12.61
N ARG A 17 24.69 -15.59 -12.33
CA ARG A 17 24.67 -16.52 -11.19
C ARG A 17 24.68 -15.76 -9.87
N ILE A 18 25.53 -14.74 -9.74
CA ILE A 18 25.59 -13.88 -8.54
C ILE A 18 24.26 -13.14 -8.34
N GLU A 19 23.68 -12.55 -9.40
CA GLU A 19 22.38 -11.88 -9.34
C GLU A 19 21.26 -12.85 -8.92
N SER A 20 21.27 -14.07 -9.46
CA SER A 20 20.27 -15.08 -9.10
C SER A 20 20.42 -15.51 -7.63
N LEU A 21 21.65 -15.69 -7.15
CA LEU A 21 21.90 -16.01 -5.74
C LEU A 21 21.50 -14.85 -4.82
N LEU A 22 21.81 -13.61 -5.20
CA LEU A 22 21.39 -12.42 -4.46
C LEU A 22 19.86 -12.35 -4.35
N PHE A 23 19.16 -12.55 -5.48
CA PHE A 23 17.70 -12.61 -5.50
C PHE A 23 17.15 -13.74 -4.62
N MET A 24 17.72 -14.95 -4.68
CA MET A 24 17.27 -16.06 -3.84
C MET A 24 17.41 -15.76 -2.34
N ILE A 25 18.45 -15.02 -1.97
CA ILE A 25 18.70 -14.61 -0.57
C ILE A 25 17.72 -13.51 -0.15
N SER A 26 17.47 -12.51 -1.00
CA SER A 26 16.61 -11.36 -0.63
C SER A 26 15.11 -11.64 -0.79
N LEU A 27 14.72 -12.58 -1.65
CA LEU A 27 13.32 -12.81 -2.04
C LEU A 27 12.39 -13.04 -0.85
N GLN A 28 12.82 -13.83 0.14
CA GLN A 28 11.96 -14.15 1.29
C GLN A 28 11.65 -12.91 2.12
N GLU A 29 12.65 -12.06 2.37
CA GLU A 29 12.48 -10.83 3.12
C GLU A 29 11.60 -9.83 2.35
N GLU A 30 11.89 -9.62 1.06
CA GLU A 30 11.12 -8.72 0.20
C GLU A 30 9.64 -9.14 0.11
N VAL A 31 9.37 -10.43 -0.10
CA VAL A 31 8.01 -10.97 -0.16
C VAL A 31 7.31 -10.88 1.19
N SER A 32 8.03 -11.12 2.29
CA SER A 32 7.46 -10.99 3.63
C SER A 32 7.01 -9.56 3.91
N GLY A 33 7.86 -8.57 3.62
CA GLY A 33 7.53 -7.15 3.77
C GLY A 33 6.33 -6.74 2.91
N LEU A 34 6.29 -7.20 1.65
CA LEU A 34 5.15 -6.93 0.76
C LEU A 34 3.84 -7.54 1.29
N LYS A 35 3.88 -8.79 1.79
CA LYS A 35 2.70 -9.45 2.37
C LYS A 35 2.18 -8.71 3.59
N GLU A 36 3.07 -8.24 4.47
CA GLU A 36 2.68 -7.48 5.66
C GLU A 36 2.03 -6.14 5.29
N ALA A 37 2.59 -5.42 4.32
CA ALA A 37 2.04 -4.16 3.83
C ALA A 37 0.64 -4.37 3.22
N LEU A 38 0.46 -5.41 2.39
CA LEU A 38 -0.84 -5.75 1.79
C LEU A 38 -1.86 -6.18 2.83
N SER A 39 -1.45 -7.01 3.82
CA SER A 39 -2.32 -7.42 4.92
C SER A 39 -2.80 -6.22 5.74
N THR A 40 -1.90 -5.29 6.05
CA THR A 40 -2.24 -4.04 6.74
C THR A 40 -3.27 -3.23 5.96
N LEU A 41 -3.06 -3.05 4.65
CA LEU A 41 -3.99 -2.34 3.78
C LEU A 41 -5.36 -3.03 3.73
N GLU A 42 -5.38 -4.36 3.56
CA GLU A 42 -6.61 -5.14 3.51
C GLU A 42 -7.42 -5.01 4.80
N VAL A 43 -6.75 -5.16 5.96
CA VAL A 43 -7.40 -5.03 7.27
C VAL A 43 -7.92 -3.61 7.48
N ALA A 44 -7.16 -2.58 7.13
CA ALA A 44 -7.59 -1.19 7.26
C ALA A 44 -8.82 -0.90 6.38
N CYS A 45 -8.79 -1.30 5.11
CA CYS A 45 -9.91 -1.16 4.18
C CYS A 45 -11.16 -1.91 4.68
N LYS A 46 -11.02 -3.14 5.17
CA LYS A 46 -12.14 -3.90 5.76
C LYS A 46 -12.71 -3.21 6.99
N LYS A 47 -11.86 -2.70 7.89
CA LYS A 47 -12.31 -1.97 9.09
C LYS A 47 -13.08 -0.71 8.72
N LEU A 48 -12.57 0.10 7.78
CA LEU A 48 -13.25 1.31 7.32
C LEU A 48 -14.60 0.99 6.66
N ARG A 49 -14.62 0.05 5.70
CA ARG A 49 -15.84 -0.32 4.96
C ARG A 49 -16.92 -0.92 5.85
N ASN A 50 -16.54 -1.67 6.89
CA ASN A 50 -17.47 -2.35 7.78
C ASN A 50 -17.81 -1.57 9.05
N SER A 51 -17.17 -0.42 9.29
CA SER A 51 -17.41 0.38 10.50
C SER A 51 -18.75 1.13 10.41
N ARG A 52 -19.78 0.55 11.01
CA ARG A 52 -21.11 1.18 11.14
C ARG A 52 -21.04 2.53 11.86
N LEU A 53 -20.15 2.67 12.85
CA LEU A 53 -19.96 3.92 13.58
C LEU A 53 -19.38 5.01 12.67
N PHE A 54 -18.37 4.68 11.87
CA PHE A 54 -17.79 5.60 10.91
C PHE A 54 -18.82 6.08 9.89
N LEU A 55 -19.59 5.16 9.30
CA LEU A 55 -20.66 5.51 8.37
C LEU A 55 -21.73 6.43 9.00
N LYS A 56 -22.16 6.14 10.23
CA LYS A 56 -23.09 7.00 10.97
C LYS A 56 -22.52 8.38 11.25
N LEU A 57 -21.22 8.48 11.54
CA LEU A 57 -20.56 9.76 11.72
C LEU A 57 -20.55 10.57 10.41
N LEU A 58 -20.23 9.95 9.28
CA LEU A 58 -20.29 10.64 7.98
C LEU A 58 -21.70 11.13 7.66
N GLU A 59 -22.71 10.31 7.94
CA GLU A 59 -24.11 10.72 7.78
C GLU A 59 -24.48 11.91 8.67
N ALA A 60 -24.03 11.91 9.93
CA ALA A 60 -24.24 13.02 10.86
C ALA A 60 -23.53 14.30 10.39
N VAL A 61 -22.30 14.19 9.88
CA VAL A 61 -21.54 15.30 9.30
C VAL A 61 -22.28 15.87 8.09
N LEU A 62 -22.76 15.03 7.16
CA LEU A 62 -23.50 15.47 5.99
C LEU A 62 -24.79 16.20 6.38
N LYS A 63 -25.58 15.62 7.28
CA LYS A 63 -26.83 16.22 7.77
C LYS A 63 -26.58 17.58 8.43
N THR A 64 -25.54 17.67 9.25
CA THR A 64 -25.17 18.92 9.93
C THR A 64 -24.70 19.97 8.92
N GLY A 65 -23.83 19.58 7.98
CA GLY A 65 -23.37 20.45 6.90
C GLY A 65 -24.53 21.00 6.07
N ASN A 66 -25.47 20.15 5.66
CA ASN A 66 -26.66 20.59 4.93
C ASN A 66 -27.52 21.55 5.76
N ARG A 67 -27.74 21.24 7.05
CA ARG A 67 -28.52 22.11 7.95
C ARG A 67 -27.87 23.49 8.13
N MET A 68 -26.54 23.56 8.18
CA MET A 68 -25.80 24.81 8.29
C MET A 68 -25.81 25.64 7.00
N ASN A 69 -26.01 25.00 5.84
CA ASN A 69 -25.93 25.64 4.52
C ASN A 69 -27.30 25.79 3.84
N VAL A 70 -28.41 25.67 4.58
CA VAL A 70 -29.77 25.86 4.05
C VAL A 70 -29.89 27.23 3.36
N GLY A 71 -30.42 27.24 2.14
CA GLY A 71 -30.60 28.45 1.34
C GLY A 71 -29.35 28.92 0.58
N THR A 72 -28.26 28.17 0.65
CA THR A 72 -27.03 28.43 -0.13
C THR A 72 -26.81 27.34 -1.18
N PHE A 73 -25.93 27.59 -2.15
CA PHE A 73 -25.53 26.58 -3.15
C PHE A 73 -24.80 25.36 -2.54
N ARG A 74 -24.42 25.42 -1.26
CA ARG A 74 -23.76 24.35 -0.52
C ARG A 74 -24.74 23.51 0.32
N GLY A 75 -26.02 23.86 0.34
CA GLY A 75 -27.07 23.06 0.96
C GLY A 75 -27.42 21.82 0.12
N ASP A 76 -28.19 20.90 0.72
CA ASP A 76 -28.72 19.69 0.08
C ASP A 76 -27.69 18.80 -0.65
N ALA A 77 -26.45 18.80 -0.18
CA ALA A 77 -25.41 17.92 -0.68
C ALA A 77 -25.78 16.45 -0.45
N GLN A 78 -25.46 15.59 -1.43
CA GLN A 78 -25.66 14.13 -1.35
C GLN A 78 -24.43 13.39 -0.82
N ALA A 79 -23.25 14.00 -0.93
CA ALA A 79 -21.98 13.46 -0.48
C ALA A 79 -21.00 14.59 -0.21
N PHE A 80 -19.91 14.27 0.49
CA PHE A 80 -18.76 15.14 0.67
C PHE A 80 -17.47 14.33 0.54
N LYS A 81 -16.36 15.02 0.28
CA LYS A 81 -15.05 14.39 0.16
C LYS A 81 -14.49 14.09 1.56
N LEU A 82 -14.01 12.87 1.75
CA LEU A 82 -13.22 12.42 2.90
C LEU A 82 -11.77 12.91 2.79
#